data_AF-A0A0F8YEK4-F1
#
_entry.id   AF-A0A0F8YEK4-F1
#
_cell.length_a   1.000
_cell.length_b   1.000
_cell.length_c   1.000
_cell.angle_alpha   90.00
_cell.angle_beta   90.00
_cell.angle_gamma   90.00
#
_symmetry.space_group_name_H-M   'P 1'
#
loop_
_entity.id
_entity.type
_entity.pdbx_description
1 polymer ?
#
loop_
_entity_poly.entity_id
_entity_poly.type
_entity_poly.pdbx_seq_one_letter_code
_entity_poly.pdbx_strand_id
1 'polypeptide(L)' 'MVFITLEEAKENLVKLKGGDRIAFQLKNGRIRIGSTRIKDVRCGKKNCSKCPHQTYIYARYRIGKKVTERYIGKIN' A
#
# COMPACT_ATOMS: atom_id res chain seq x y z
N MET A 1 6.77 2.89 -18.97
CA MET A 1 5.99 2.48 -17.77
C MET A 1 6.97 2.33 -16.63
N VAL A 2 6.82 3.11 -15.55
CA VAL A 2 7.71 3.03 -14.39
C VAL A 2 7.10 2.06 -13.38
N PHE A 3 7.87 1.06 -12.97
CA PHE A 3 7.50 0.14 -11.91
C PHE A 3 8.43 0.40 -10.75
N ILE A 4 7.86 0.60 -9.57
CA ILE A 4 8.60 0.72 -8.31
C ILE A 4 8.59 -0.62 -7.61
N THR A 5 9.69 -0.98 -6.95
CA THR A 5 9.76 -2.20 -6.16
C THR A 5 9.04 -2.04 -4.82
N LEU A 6 8.75 -3.15 -4.14
CA LEU A 6 8.20 -3.09 -2.78
C LEU A 6 9.15 -2.37 -1.80
N GLU A 7 10.46 -2.53 -1.99
CA GLU A 7 11.49 -1.93 -1.14
C GLU A 7 11.52 -0.42 -1.34
N GLU A 8 11.61 0.04 -2.60
CA GLU A 8 11.55 1.47 -2.93
C GLU A 8 10.25 2.11 -2.43
N ALA A 9 9.12 1.41 -2.57
CA ALA A 9 7.83 1.86 -2.09
C ALA A 9 7.78 1.99 -0.56
N LYS A 10 8.47 1.13 0.18
CA LYS A 10 8.56 1.21 1.64
C LYS A 10 9.46 2.36 2.11
N GLU A 11 10.53 2.65 1.39
CA GLU A 11 11.44 3.75 1.71
C GLU A 11 10.82 5.11 1.39
N ASN A 12 10.01 5.19 0.33
CA ASN A 12 9.45 6.44 -0.17
C ASN A 12 7.91 6.47 -0.11
N LEU A 13 7.32 6.09 1.03
CA LEU A 13 5.86 6.03 1.21
C LEU A 13 5.14 7.33 0.82
N VAL A 14 5.73 8.50 1.16
CA VAL A 14 5.13 9.83 0.92
C VAL A 14 5.04 10.17 -0.57
N LYS A 15 5.90 9.58 -1.41
CA LYS A 15 5.89 9.80 -2.86
C LYS A 15 4.90 8.90 -3.60
N LEU A 16 4.33 7.89 -2.92
CA LEU A 16 3.37 6.99 -3.53
C LEU A 16 2.03 7.70 -3.72
N LYS A 17 1.52 7.65 -4.95
CA LYS A 17 0.17 8.06 -5.31
C LYS A 17 -0.70 6.83 -5.45
N GLY A 18 -2.01 6.99 -5.26
CA GLY A 18 -2.96 5.91 -5.51
C GLY A 18 -2.97 5.54 -6.99
N GLY A 19 -2.81 4.24 -7.29
CA GLY A 19 -2.77 3.72 -8.67
C GLY A 19 -1.37 3.44 -9.23
N ASP A 20 -0.31 3.92 -8.57
CA ASP A 20 1.07 3.61 -8.93
C ASP A 20 1.32 2.10 -9.00
N ARG A 21 2.08 1.67 -10.01
CA ARG A 21 2.36 0.25 -10.24
C ARG A 21 3.57 -0.21 -9.44
N ILE A 22 3.37 -1.17 -8.56
CA ILE A 22 4.43 -1.77 -7.74
C ILE A 22 4.67 -3.21 -8.19
N ALA A 23 5.93 -3.55 -8.45
CA ALA A 23 6.39 -4.90 -8.65
C ALA A 23 6.93 -5.47 -7.33
N PHE A 24 6.55 -6.70 -6.99
CA PHE A 24 7.04 -7.35 -5.77
C PHE A 24 7.05 -8.86 -5.91
N GLN A 25 8.00 -9.49 -5.21
CA GLN A 25 8.07 -10.94 -5.14
C GLN A 25 7.14 -11.49 -4.04
N LEU A 26 6.39 -12.53 -4.38
CA LEU A 26 5.60 -13.31 -3.44
C LEU A 26 6.48 -14.34 -2.72
N LYS A 27 5.99 -14.89 -1.60
CA LYS A 27 6.70 -15.92 -0.82
C LYS A 27 7.07 -17.18 -1.64
N ASN A 28 6.35 -17.44 -2.74
CA ASN A 28 6.61 -18.55 -3.65
C ASN A 28 7.59 -18.22 -4.79
N GLY A 29 8.34 -17.11 -4.67
CA GLY A 29 9.33 -16.68 -5.66
C GLY A 29 8.75 -15.98 -6.90
N ARG A 30 7.42 -15.98 -7.10
CA ARG A 30 6.78 -15.35 -8.27
C ARG A 30 6.74 -13.83 -8.12
N ILE A 31 7.12 -13.12 -9.18
CA ILE A 31 6.97 -11.66 -9.25
C ILE A 31 5.54 -11.32 -9.67
N ARG A 32 4.93 -10.34 -9.01
CA ARG A 32 3.62 -9.80 -9.35
C ARG A 32 3.68 -8.29 -9.40
N ILE A 33 2.79 -7.73 -10.22
CA ILE A 33 2.57 -6.30 -10.33
C ILE A 33 1.19 -6.00 -9.73
N GLY A 34 1.14 -5.05 -8.81
CA GLY A 34 -0.08 -4.52 -8.22
C GLY A 34 -0.15 -3.01 -8.36
N SER A 35 -1.28 -2.45 -7.96
CA SER A 35 -1.48 -1.00 -7.86
C SER A 35 -1.53 -0.57 -6.40
N THR A 36 -0.92 0.56 -6.07
CA THR A 36 -1.04 1.18 -4.75
C THR A 36 -2.48 1.59 -4.45
N ARG A 37 -2.88 1.37 -3.20
CA ARG A 37 -4.15 1.80 -2.63
C ARG A 37 -3.87 2.51 -1.32
N ILE A 38 -4.23 3.79 -1.27
CA ILE A 38 -4.11 4.63 -0.08
C ILE A 38 -5.45 4.56 0.65
N LYS A 39 -5.41 4.26 1.96
CA LYS A 39 -6.55 4.25 2.87
C LYS A 39 -6.24 5.19 4.02
N ASP A 40 -6.85 6.36 4.01
CA ASP A 40 -6.70 7.34 5.07
C ASP A 40 -7.73 7.07 6.17
N VAL A 41 -7.25 6.81 7.40
CA VAL A 41 -8.11 6.60 8.57
C VAL A 41 -8.11 7.88 9.39
N ARG A 42 -9.20 8.64 9.28
CA ARG A 42 -9.42 9.86 10.07
C ARG A 42 -10.63 9.68 10.97
N CYS A 43 -10.49 9.96 12.27
CA CYS A 43 -11.65 10.10 13.14
C CYS A 43 -12.16 11.54 13.09
N GLY A 44 -13.47 11.73 12.92
CA GLY A 44 -14.10 13.05 12.95
C GLY A 44 -14.24 13.66 14.36
N LYS A 45 -13.70 13.02 15.40
CA LYS A 45 -13.86 13.45 16.80
C LYS A 45 -12.69 14.37 17.19
N LYS A 46 -13.00 15.61 17.61
CA LYS A 46 -11.99 16.55 18.15
C LYS A 46 -11.24 15.88 19.31
N ASN A 47 -9.91 15.84 19.22
CA ASN A 47 -8.98 15.28 20.22
C ASN A 47 -9.05 13.75 20.46
N CYS A 48 -9.39 12.94 19.44
CA CYS A 48 -9.23 11.50 19.59
C CYS A 48 -7.74 11.11 19.55
N SER A 49 -7.23 10.51 20.63
CA SER A 49 -5.88 9.93 20.70
C SER A 49 -5.87 8.40 20.68
N LYS A 50 -7.06 7.78 20.73
CA LYS A 50 -7.23 6.31 20.78
C LYS A 50 -7.32 5.66 19.41
N CYS A 51 -7.77 6.38 18.38
CA CYS A 51 -7.92 5.83 17.04
C CYS A 51 -6.58 5.84 16.28
N PRO A 52 -6.32 4.83 15.45
CA PRO A 52 -5.13 4.81 14.61
C PRO A 52 -5.30 5.80 13.44
N HIS A 53 -4.99 7.07 13.68
CA HIS A 53 -5.09 8.16 12.71
C HIS A 53 -3.94 8.16 11.71
N GLN A 54 -3.95 7.19 10.81
CA GLN A 54 -2.83 6.96 9.91
C GLN A 54 -3.31 6.74 8.49
N THR A 55 -2.49 7.20 7.55
CA THR A 55 -2.68 6.89 6.14
C THR A 55 -1.98 5.58 5.83
N TYR A 56 -2.75 4.53 5.58
CA TYR A 56 -2.25 3.20 5.26
C TYR A 56 -2.11 3.01 3.75
N ILE A 57 -1.01 2.42 3.33
CA ILE A 57 -0.73 2.13 1.92
C ILE A 57 -0.62 0.62 1.70
N TYR A 58 -1.35 0.14 0.70
CA TYR A 58 -1.41 -1.27 0.31
C TYR A 58 -1.09 -1.45 -1.17
N ALA A 59 -0.42 -2.54 -1.54
CA ALA A 59 -0.35 -3.03 -2.92
C ALA A 59 -1.56 -3.94 -3.18
N ARG A 60 -2.43 -3.56 -4.10
CA ARG A 60 -3.60 -4.34 -4.52
C ARG A 60 -3.30 -5.09 -5.82
N TYR A 61 -3.53 -6.38 -5.82
CA TYR A 61 -3.23 -7.27 -6.96
C TYR A 61 -4.21 -8.43 -6.99
N ARG A 62 -4.25 -9.18 -8.08
CA ARG A 62 -5.11 -10.37 -8.22
C ARG A 62 -4.30 -11.66 -8.23
N ILE A 63 -4.79 -12.64 -7.49
CA ILE A 63 -4.35 -14.04 -7.57
C ILE A 63 -5.54 -14.83 -8.11
N GLY A 64 -5.51 -15.13 -9.41
CA GLY A 64 -6.66 -15.70 -10.12
C GLY A 64 -7.87 -14.77 -10.02
N LYS A 65 -8.99 -15.27 -9.46
CA LYS A 65 -10.22 -14.49 -9.26
C LYS A 65 -10.20 -13.64 -7.98
N LYS A 66 -9.26 -13.87 -7.05
CA LYS A 66 -9.23 -13.23 -5.74
C LYS A 66 -8.42 -11.92 -5.77
N VAL A 67 -9.04 -10.83 -5.31
CA VAL A 67 -8.32 -9.58 -5.03
C VAL A 67 -7.59 -9.73 -3.70
N THR A 68 -6.29 -9.45 -3.72
CA THR A 68 -5.41 -9.53 -2.56
C THR A 68 -4.78 -8.16 -2.34
N GLU A 69 -4.59 -7.81 -1.07
CA GLU A 69 -3.92 -6.59 -0.66
C GLU A 69 -2.69 -6.99 0.18
N ARG A 70 -1.54 -6.37 -0.10
CA ARG A 70 -0.32 -6.52 0.68
C ARG A 70 0.00 -5.19 1.32
N TYR A 71 0.18 -5.18 2.63
CA TYR A 71 0.57 -3.97 3.34
C TYR A 71 1.97 -3.51 2.91
N ILE A 72 2.09 -2.23 2.56
CA ILE A 72 3.38 -1.60 2.21
C ILE A 72 3.88 -0.85 3.44
N GLY A 73 3.07 0.06 3.97
CA GLY A 73 3.45 0.91 5.08
C GLY A 73 2.34 1.88 5.47
N LYS A 74 2.64 2.77 6.41
CA LYS A 74 1.73 3.79 6.91
C LYS A 74 2.47 5.12 7.07
N ILE A 75 1.76 6.20 6.82
CA ILE A 75 2.22 7.57 7.03
C ILE A 75 1.44 8.12 8.23
N ASN A 76 2.17 8.72 9.16
CA ASN A 76 1.64 9.43 10.31
C ASN A 76 1.44 10.91 9.96
#